data_AF-A0A127EVY6-F1
#
_entry.id   AF-A0A127EVY6-F1
#
_cell.length_a   1.000
_cell.length_b   1.000
_cell.length_c   1.000
_cell.angle_alpha   90.00
_cell.angle_beta   90.00
_cell.angle_gamma   90.00
#
_symmetry.space_group_name_H-M   'P 1'
#
loop_
_entity.id
_entity.type
_entity.pdbx_description
1 polymer ?
#
loop_
_entity_poly.entity_id
_entity_poly.type
_entity_poly.pdbx_seq_one_letter_code
_entity_poly.pdbx_strand_id
1 'polypeptide(L)'
;MHKQQIDEYFVNRAKSSRGGRLNAHETLDAARTALVVVDMQNFFVQDGMPAAAPVAKAIVPNINRLAQATRAAGGIVVWIQTEALINEPDDWANRREALSAEGWSRRQTLLAKDGAGFPIYETCEVRPEDKIALKTRYSAFIPYPCELDTVLKHNGIDTLLITGVATSSCCESTARDAAMWGYRTIMVSDGNADQTDALHNHTLGKFLVTFGDVQSTDDLIAKLESGRRSATAAE
;
A
#
# COMPACT_ATOMS: atom_id res chain seq x y z
N MET A 1 -11.88 11.67 -0.44
CA MET A 1 -10.58 11.67 0.29
C MET A 1 -10.86 11.73 1.78
N HIS A 2 -10.03 11.09 2.60
CA HIS A 2 -10.13 11.24 4.05
C HIS A 2 -9.80 12.67 4.47
N LYS A 3 -10.42 13.14 5.56
CA LYS A 3 -9.94 14.34 6.24
C LYS A 3 -8.67 13.97 7.01
N GLN A 4 -7.52 14.43 6.51
CA GLN A 4 -6.23 14.16 7.16
C GLN A 4 -6.04 15.07 8.37
N GLN A 5 -5.95 14.44 9.53
CA GLN A 5 -5.74 15.06 10.82
C GLN A 5 -5.05 14.05 11.74
N ILE A 6 -3.75 13.82 11.50
CA ILE A 6 -2.92 13.00 12.39
C ILE A 6 -2.78 13.74 13.72
N ASP A 7 -3.00 13.01 14.82
CA ASP A 7 -2.88 13.56 16.18
C ASP A 7 -1.47 14.15 16.41
N GLU A 8 -1.41 15.35 17.00
CA GLU A 8 -0.16 16.05 17.29
C GLU A 8 0.77 15.24 18.19
N TYR A 9 0.23 14.36 19.04
CA TYR A 9 1.01 13.41 19.82
C TYR A 9 1.95 12.61 18.93
N PHE A 10 1.46 12.06 17.82
CA PHE A 10 2.28 11.24 16.92
C PHE A 10 3.37 12.07 16.23
N VAL A 11 3.01 13.27 15.75
CA VAL A 11 3.95 14.19 15.10
C VAL A 11 5.07 14.59 16.06
N ASN A 12 4.72 15.00 17.28
CA ASN A 12 5.67 15.42 18.30
C ASN A 12 6.55 14.25 18.75
N ARG A 13 5.96 13.05 18.90
CA ARG A 13 6.70 11.85 19.27
C ARG A 13 7.71 11.45 18.18
N ALA A 14 7.31 11.49 16.91
CA ALA A 14 8.19 11.20 15.78
C ALA A 14 9.37 12.18 15.75
N LYS A 15 9.10 13.49 15.81
CA LYS A 15 10.16 14.53 15.87
C LYS A 15 11.11 14.33 17.05
N SER A 16 10.58 14.05 18.24
CA SER A 16 11.39 13.77 19.43
C SER A 16 12.33 12.59 19.21
N SER A 17 11.87 11.51 18.60
CA SER A 17 12.71 10.32 18.31
C SER A 17 13.72 10.51 17.18
N ARG A 18 13.54 11.53 16.33
CA ARG A 18 14.29 11.74 15.07
C ARG A 18 15.17 13.00 15.09
N GLY A 19 15.46 13.54 16.28
CA GLY A 19 16.30 14.73 16.43
C GLY A 19 15.67 16.00 15.83
N GLY A 20 14.34 16.13 15.92
CA GLY A 20 13.57 17.27 15.44
C GLY A 20 12.99 17.11 14.04
N ARG A 21 13.47 16.14 13.24
CA ARG A 21 12.94 15.87 11.91
C ARG A 21 11.62 15.11 11.96
N LEU A 22 10.68 15.49 11.09
CA LEU A 22 9.43 14.73 10.97
C LEU A 22 9.65 13.42 10.22
N ASN A 23 10.34 13.47 9.08
CA ASN A 23 10.58 12.32 8.20
C ASN A 23 11.96 11.70 8.48
N ALA A 24 12.02 10.38 8.51
CA ALA A 24 13.27 9.63 8.53
C ALA A 24 13.97 9.66 7.15
N HIS A 25 13.19 9.66 6.07
CA HIS A 25 13.63 9.59 4.67
C HIS A 25 13.36 10.91 3.94
N GLU A 26 14.34 11.81 3.98
CA GLU A 26 14.24 13.15 3.37
C GLU A 26 14.46 13.16 1.86
N THR A 27 15.15 12.14 1.33
CA THR A 27 15.37 11.92 -0.10
C THR A 27 14.98 10.50 -0.50
N LEU A 28 14.75 10.29 -1.79
CA LEU A 28 14.46 8.98 -2.38
C LEU A 28 15.45 8.71 -3.52
N ASP A 29 16.04 7.51 -3.52
CA ASP A 29 16.71 6.97 -4.70
C ASP A 29 15.65 6.24 -5.52
N ALA A 30 15.26 6.84 -6.65
CA ALA A 30 14.18 6.33 -7.46
C ALA A 30 14.46 4.91 -8.01
N ALA A 31 15.72 4.61 -8.37
CA ALA A 31 16.10 3.29 -8.87
C ALA A 31 15.98 2.19 -7.79
N ARG A 32 15.96 2.58 -6.51
CA ARG A 32 15.80 1.69 -5.35
C ARG A 32 14.44 1.83 -4.68
N THR A 33 13.48 2.50 -5.34
CA THR A 33 12.15 2.77 -4.80
C THR A 33 11.06 2.04 -5.60
N ALA A 34 10.13 1.41 -4.89
CA ALA A 34 8.91 0.88 -5.47
C ALA A 34 7.67 1.56 -4.88
N LEU A 35 6.68 1.85 -5.73
CA LEU A 35 5.31 2.10 -5.30
C LEU A 35 4.58 0.75 -5.19
N VAL A 36 4.14 0.41 -3.99
CA VAL A 36 3.32 -0.79 -3.73
C VAL A 36 1.86 -0.34 -3.56
N VAL A 37 1.02 -0.73 -4.50
CA VAL A 37 -0.41 -0.40 -4.51
C VAL A 37 -1.22 -1.59 -4.00
N VAL A 38 -1.80 -1.47 -2.82
CA VAL A 38 -2.43 -2.57 -2.11
C VAL A 38 -3.93 -2.64 -2.36
N ASP A 39 -4.39 -3.78 -2.90
CA ASP A 39 -5.80 -4.18 -2.94
C ASP A 39 -6.75 -3.14 -3.56
N MET A 40 -6.31 -2.41 -4.59
CA MET A 40 -7.19 -1.55 -5.40
C MET A 40 -8.07 -2.37 -6.35
N GLN A 41 -8.65 -3.46 -5.85
CA GLN A 41 -9.57 -4.34 -6.57
C GLN A 41 -11.02 -3.91 -6.36
N ASN A 42 -11.91 -4.30 -7.28
CA ASN A 42 -13.35 -4.02 -7.19
C ASN A 42 -13.93 -4.33 -5.81
N PHE A 43 -13.53 -5.45 -5.18
CA PHE A 43 -14.01 -5.85 -3.86
C PHE A 43 -13.84 -4.78 -2.76
N PHE A 44 -12.82 -3.92 -2.89
CA PHE A 44 -12.47 -2.88 -1.91
C PHE A 44 -12.77 -1.45 -2.39
N VAL A 45 -13.07 -1.27 -3.68
CA VAL A 45 -13.23 0.05 -4.31
C VAL A 45 -14.64 0.27 -4.88
N GLN A 46 -15.24 -0.75 -5.49
CA GLN A 46 -16.51 -0.62 -6.19
C GLN A 46 -17.68 -0.55 -5.20
N ASP A 47 -18.58 0.42 -5.40
CA ASP A 47 -19.75 0.60 -4.53
C ASP A 47 -20.61 -0.67 -4.51
N GLY A 48 -21.13 -0.99 -3.33
CA GLY A 48 -21.95 -2.19 -3.12
C GLY A 48 -21.15 -3.48 -2.92
N MET A 49 -19.82 -3.47 -3.08
CA MET A 49 -18.98 -4.61 -2.68
C MET A 49 -18.85 -4.70 -1.15
N PRO A 50 -18.72 -5.92 -0.57
CA PRO A 50 -18.78 -6.12 0.88
C PRO A 50 -17.74 -5.36 1.70
N ALA A 51 -16.58 -5.04 1.12
CA ALA A 51 -15.49 -4.36 1.80
C ALA A 51 -15.10 -3.05 1.12
N ALA A 52 -16.01 -2.46 0.33
CA ALA A 52 -15.79 -1.18 -0.33
C ALA A 52 -15.51 -0.09 0.71
N ALA A 53 -14.34 0.55 0.64
CA ALA A 53 -14.03 1.69 1.50
C ALA A 53 -14.66 2.97 0.90
N PRO A 54 -15.40 3.78 1.69
CA PRO A 54 -16.22 4.89 1.15
C PRO A 54 -15.46 5.91 0.29
N VAL A 55 -14.17 6.11 0.54
CA VAL A 55 -13.33 7.08 -0.19
C VAL A 55 -12.27 6.43 -1.08
N ALA A 56 -12.33 5.11 -1.29
CA ALA A 56 -11.35 4.37 -2.09
C ALA A 56 -11.26 4.85 -3.55
N LYS A 57 -12.39 5.18 -4.18
CA LYS A 57 -12.38 5.74 -5.55
C LYS A 57 -11.64 7.07 -5.62
N ALA A 58 -11.70 7.87 -4.54
CA ALA A 58 -11.13 9.21 -4.52
C ALA A 58 -9.59 9.22 -4.44
N ILE A 59 -8.95 8.14 -4.01
CA ILE A 59 -7.49 8.04 -3.95
C ILE A 59 -6.87 7.57 -5.28
N VAL A 60 -7.66 7.04 -6.22
CA VAL A 60 -7.16 6.52 -7.51
C VAL A 60 -6.35 7.56 -8.30
N PRO A 61 -6.79 8.83 -8.44
CA PRO A 61 -6.00 9.83 -9.16
C PRO A 61 -4.61 10.06 -8.55
N ASN A 62 -4.51 10.04 -7.21
CA ASN A 62 -3.23 10.20 -6.52
C ASN A 62 -2.32 8.98 -6.71
N ILE A 63 -2.89 7.77 -6.65
CA ILE A 63 -2.16 6.54 -6.98
C ILE A 63 -1.62 6.59 -8.40
N ASN A 64 -2.46 6.98 -9.39
CA ASN A 64 -2.03 7.04 -10.78
C ASN A 64 -0.91 8.09 -10.98
N ARG A 65 -1.04 9.28 -10.38
CA ARG A 65 0.01 10.32 -10.40
C ARG A 65 1.32 9.82 -9.81
N LEU A 66 1.26 9.20 -8.63
CA LEU A 66 2.46 8.68 -7.97
C LEU A 66 3.07 7.51 -8.75
N ALA A 67 2.25 6.64 -9.35
CA ALA A 67 2.69 5.54 -10.19
C ALA A 67 3.39 6.06 -11.45
N GLN A 68 2.83 7.08 -12.10
CA GLN A 68 3.47 7.74 -13.24
C GLN A 68 4.82 8.34 -12.85
N ALA A 69 4.89 9.09 -11.74
CA ALA A 69 6.12 9.71 -11.28
C ALA A 69 7.19 8.68 -10.88
N THR A 70 6.78 7.59 -10.21
CA THR A 70 7.67 6.49 -9.81
C THR A 70 8.32 5.85 -11.03
N ARG A 71 7.52 5.49 -12.04
CA ARG A 71 8.02 4.92 -13.31
C ARG A 71 8.95 5.89 -14.02
N ALA A 72 8.54 7.16 -14.14
CA ALA A 72 9.33 8.19 -14.83
C ALA A 72 10.67 8.51 -14.15
N ALA A 73 10.77 8.27 -12.84
CA ALA A 73 11.99 8.44 -12.08
C ALA A 73 12.90 7.20 -12.08
N GLY A 74 12.46 6.07 -12.65
CA GLY A 74 13.24 4.82 -12.73
C GLY A 74 12.93 3.81 -11.64
N GLY A 75 11.91 4.06 -10.81
CA GLY A 75 11.38 3.09 -9.85
C GLY A 75 10.36 2.14 -10.50
N ILE A 76 9.92 1.14 -9.73
CA ILE A 76 8.92 0.17 -10.19
C ILE A 76 7.57 0.35 -9.48
N VAL A 77 6.50 -0.10 -10.11
CA VAL A 77 5.16 -0.17 -9.49
C VAL A 77 4.77 -1.63 -9.33
N VAL A 78 4.34 -1.99 -8.12
CA VAL A 78 3.89 -3.34 -7.77
C VAL A 78 2.45 -3.27 -7.29
N TRP A 79 1.53 -3.90 -8.01
CA TRP A 79 0.13 -4.02 -7.64
C TRP A 79 -0.07 -5.30 -6.85
N ILE A 80 -0.70 -5.18 -5.69
CA ILE A 80 -1.05 -6.32 -4.86
C ILE A 80 -2.52 -6.63 -5.04
N GLN A 81 -2.82 -7.89 -5.37
CA GLN A 81 -4.19 -8.39 -5.43
C GLN A 81 -4.40 -9.45 -4.36
N THR A 82 -5.44 -9.27 -3.56
CA THR A 82 -5.94 -10.30 -2.66
C THR A 82 -6.67 -11.37 -3.45
N GLU A 83 -6.24 -12.62 -3.27
CA GLU A 83 -6.95 -13.82 -3.67
C GLU A 83 -7.54 -14.49 -2.43
N ALA A 84 -8.79 -14.93 -2.51
CA ALA A 84 -9.37 -15.84 -1.52
C ALA A 84 -9.30 -17.26 -2.09
N LEU A 85 -8.49 -18.11 -1.47
CA LEU A 85 -8.36 -19.51 -1.88
C LEU A 85 -9.65 -20.28 -1.62
N ILE A 86 -9.98 -21.22 -2.50
CA ILE A 86 -11.16 -22.09 -2.41
C ILE A 86 -10.67 -23.52 -2.29
N ASN A 87 -11.05 -24.21 -1.20
CA ASN A 87 -10.73 -25.62 -0.96
C ASN A 87 -9.24 -25.98 -0.94
N GLU A 88 -8.35 -25.01 -0.70
CA GLU A 88 -6.91 -25.23 -0.59
C GLU A 88 -6.49 -25.52 0.87
N PRO A 89 -5.46 -26.36 1.11
CA PRO A 89 -4.96 -26.67 2.46
C PRO A 89 -4.57 -25.44 3.28
N ASP A 90 -4.13 -24.39 2.59
CA ASP A 90 -3.61 -23.15 3.18
C ASP A 90 -4.64 -22.03 3.25
N ASP A 91 -5.91 -22.42 3.27
CA ASP A 91 -7.01 -21.52 3.54
C ASP A 91 -6.81 -20.77 4.87
N TRP A 92 -7.41 -19.59 4.98
CA TRP A 92 -7.25 -18.71 6.14
C TRP A 92 -8.18 -19.11 7.29
N ALA A 93 -7.86 -20.23 7.96
CA ALA A 93 -8.69 -20.83 9.01
C ALA A 93 -9.20 -19.83 10.06
N ASN A 94 -8.30 -19.01 10.63
CA ASN A 94 -8.69 -17.99 11.61
C ASN A 94 -9.71 -16.97 11.06
N ARG A 95 -9.58 -16.57 9.78
CA ARG A 95 -10.53 -15.62 9.17
C ARG A 95 -11.85 -16.30 8.81
N ARG A 96 -11.81 -17.56 8.42
CA ARG A 96 -13.01 -18.38 8.20
C ARG A 96 -13.83 -18.52 9.46
N GLU A 97 -13.19 -18.80 10.60
CA GLU A 97 -13.85 -18.89 11.91
C GLU A 97 -14.44 -17.55 12.39
N ALA A 98 -13.81 -16.43 12.01
CA ALA A 98 -14.27 -15.09 12.36
C ALA A 98 -15.43 -14.58 11.48
N LEU A 99 -15.85 -15.30 10.45
CA LEU A 99 -16.91 -14.92 9.53
C LEU A 99 -18.07 -15.92 9.59
N SER A 100 -19.28 -15.46 9.24
CA SER A 100 -20.38 -16.39 8.98
C SER A 100 -20.04 -17.27 7.77
N ALA A 101 -20.60 -18.47 7.70
CA ALA A 101 -20.40 -19.36 6.56
C ALA A 101 -20.78 -18.70 5.22
N GLU A 102 -21.88 -17.95 5.19
CA GLU A 102 -22.31 -17.17 4.02
C GLU A 102 -21.30 -16.05 3.70
N GLY A 103 -20.86 -15.29 4.70
CA GLY A 103 -19.89 -14.22 4.50
C GLY A 103 -18.53 -14.73 4.00
N TRP A 104 -18.11 -15.90 4.50
CA TRP A 104 -16.91 -16.59 4.07
C TRP A 104 -17.03 -17.08 2.61
N SER A 105 -18.11 -17.77 2.28
CA SER A 105 -18.37 -18.24 0.91
C SER A 105 -18.46 -17.07 -0.07
N ARG A 106 -19.17 -16.00 0.29
CA ARG A 106 -19.28 -14.79 -0.55
C ARG A 106 -17.92 -14.13 -0.76
N ARG A 107 -17.07 -14.06 0.27
CA ARG A 107 -15.70 -13.56 0.15
C ARG A 107 -14.90 -14.41 -0.83
N GLN A 108 -14.95 -15.73 -0.69
CA GLN A 108 -14.25 -16.67 -1.56
C GLN A 108 -14.67 -16.50 -3.02
N THR A 109 -15.98 -16.46 -3.30
CA THR A 109 -16.49 -16.28 -4.67
C THR A 109 -16.10 -14.94 -5.28
N LEU A 110 -16.17 -13.84 -4.51
CA LEU A 110 -15.89 -12.51 -5.06
C LEU A 110 -14.39 -12.25 -5.27
N LEU A 111 -13.51 -12.89 -4.51
CA LEU A 111 -12.05 -12.72 -4.58
C LEU A 111 -11.30 -13.94 -5.14
N ALA A 112 -12.02 -14.91 -5.72
CA ALA A 112 -11.43 -15.87 -6.63
C ALA A 112 -10.94 -15.15 -7.90
N LYS A 113 -9.97 -15.72 -8.63
CA LYS A 113 -9.37 -15.07 -9.81
C LYS A 113 -10.39 -14.68 -10.89
N ASP A 114 -11.47 -15.41 -11.00
CA ASP A 114 -12.60 -15.18 -11.91
C ASP A 114 -13.78 -14.42 -11.25
N GLY A 115 -13.66 -14.10 -9.96
CA GLY A 115 -14.66 -13.40 -9.19
C GLY A 115 -14.78 -11.92 -9.56
N ALA A 116 -16.00 -11.39 -9.53
CA ALA A 116 -16.27 -9.99 -9.92
C ALA A 116 -15.55 -8.94 -9.05
N GLY A 117 -15.15 -9.30 -7.84
CA GLY A 117 -14.39 -8.44 -6.93
C GLY A 117 -12.88 -8.48 -7.15
N PHE A 118 -12.35 -9.44 -7.89
CA PHE A 118 -10.92 -9.69 -8.06
C PHE A 118 -10.19 -8.73 -9.01
N PRO A 119 -10.77 -8.28 -10.15
CA PRO A 119 -10.10 -7.33 -11.04
C PRO A 119 -9.68 -6.06 -10.30
N ILE A 120 -8.50 -5.53 -10.66
CA ILE A 120 -8.09 -4.18 -10.28
C ILE A 120 -9.14 -3.20 -10.81
N TYR A 121 -9.49 -2.19 -10.00
CA TYR A 121 -10.51 -1.21 -10.31
C TYR A 121 -10.17 -0.49 -11.62
N GLU A 122 -11.15 -0.33 -12.49
CA GLU A 122 -10.95 0.00 -13.91
C GLU A 122 -10.20 1.31 -14.18
N THR A 123 -10.27 2.28 -13.25
CA THR A 123 -9.61 3.58 -13.42
C THR A 123 -8.17 3.61 -12.87
N CYS A 124 -7.69 2.50 -12.29
CA CYS A 124 -6.28 2.35 -11.94
C CYS A 124 -5.45 2.14 -13.20
N GLU A 125 -4.42 2.96 -13.40
CA GLU A 125 -3.55 2.91 -14.58
C GLU A 125 -2.43 1.86 -14.40
N VAL A 126 -2.82 0.59 -14.44
CA VAL A 126 -1.89 -0.55 -14.50
C VAL A 126 -1.25 -0.60 -15.89
N ARG A 127 0.08 -0.74 -15.95
CA ARG A 127 0.84 -0.79 -17.19
C ARG A 127 1.54 -2.15 -17.38
N PRO A 128 1.87 -2.55 -18.62
CA PRO A 128 2.53 -3.84 -18.88
C PRO A 128 3.86 -4.04 -18.17
N GLU A 129 4.60 -2.96 -17.88
CA GLU A 129 5.86 -3.00 -17.14
C GLU A 129 5.70 -3.22 -15.63
N ASP A 130 4.51 -2.99 -15.09
CA ASP A 130 4.24 -3.14 -13.66
C ASP A 130 4.31 -4.60 -13.22
N LYS A 131 4.56 -4.82 -11.93
CA LYS A 131 4.50 -6.14 -11.32
C LYS A 131 3.15 -6.34 -10.65
N ILE A 132 2.66 -7.56 -10.67
CA ILE A 132 1.46 -7.97 -9.92
C ILE A 132 1.88 -9.08 -8.96
N ALA A 133 1.57 -8.92 -7.69
CA ALA A 133 1.77 -9.96 -6.68
C ALA A 133 0.41 -10.35 -6.09
N LEU A 134 0.14 -11.65 -6.03
CA LEU A 134 -1.03 -12.16 -5.32
C LEU A 134 -0.70 -12.26 -3.83
N LYS A 135 -1.68 -12.01 -2.97
CA LYS A 135 -1.59 -12.30 -1.54
C LYS A 135 -2.88 -12.95 -1.06
N THR A 136 -2.78 -13.77 -0.02
CA THR A 136 -3.96 -14.42 0.59
C THR A 136 -4.18 -14.03 2.04
N ARG A 137 -3.36 -13.12 2.56
CA ARG A 137 -3.41 -12.56 3.91
C ARG A 137 -3.39 -11.03 3.85
N TYR A 138 -3.42 -10.37 5.00
CA TYR A 138 -3.40 -8.90 5.03
C TYR A 138 -2.06 -8.34 4.56
N SER A 139 -0.96 -8.80 5.13
CA SER A 139 0.38 -8.39 4.71
C SER A 139 0.78 -9.08 3.41
N ALA A 140 1.30 -8.29 2.47
CA ALA A 140 1.94 -8.79 1.24
C ALA A 140 3.35 -9.38 1.49
N PHE A 141 3.84 -9.37 2.72
CA PHE A 141 5.12 -10.01 3.09
C PHE A 141 4.95 -11.37 3.78
N ILE A 142 3.70 -11.82 4.03
CA ILE A 142 3.49 -13.19 4.48
C ILE A 142 3.84 -14.13 3.32
N PRO A 143 4.77 -15.09 3.51
CA PRO A 143 5.36 -15.87 2.42
C PRO A 143 4.41 -16.89 1.76
N TYR A 144 3.10 -16.81 1.99
CA TYR A 144 2.12 -17.79 1.53
C TYR A 144 0.92 -17.15 0.82
N PRO A 145 0.67 -17.56 -0.43
CA PRO A 145 1.51 -17.25 -1.58
C PRO A 145 1.59 -15.73 -1.77
N CYS A 146 2.76 -15.13 -1.52
CA CYS A 146 3.04 -13.77 -1.98
C CYS A 146 4.51 -13.63 -2.35
N GLU A 147 4.77 -13.08 -3.53
CA GLU A 147 6.10 -13.00 -4.12
C GLU A 147 6.72 -11.60 -3.98
N LEU A 148 6.11 -10.70 -3.21
CA LEU A 148 6.52 -9.30 -3.12
C LEU A 148 8.01 -9.15 -2.78
N ASP A 149 8.49 -9.82 -1.72
CA ASP A 149 9.90 -9.74 -1.33
C ASP A 149 10.85 -10.23 -2.43
N THR A 150 10.46 -11.28 -3.16
CA THR A 150 11.25 -11.80 -4.29
C THR A 150 11.32 -10.77 -5.42
N VAL A 151 10.18 -10.17 -5.78
CA VAL A 151 10.11 -9.10 -6.79
C VAL A 151 10.99 -7.92 -6.38
N LEU A 152 10.90 -7.47 -5.13
CA LEU A 152 11.63 -6.30 -4.65
C LEU A 152 13.14 -6.53 -4.64
N LYS A 153 13.59 -7.67 -4.10
CA LYS A 153 15.01 -8.03 -4.06
C LYS A 153 15.61 -8.20 -5.45
N HIS A 154 14.87 -8.84 -6.36
CA HIS A 154 15.32 -9.01 -7.74
C HIS A 154 15.56 -7.67 -8.45
N ASN A 155 14.77 -6.66 -8.13
CA ASN A 155 14.89 -5.31 -8.71
C ASN A 155 15.77 -4.36 -7.89
N GLY A 156 16.47 -4.86 -6.86
CA GLY A 156 17.37 -4.03 -6.03
C GLY A 156 16.66 -2.96 -5.21
N ILE A 157 15.37 -3.13 -4.92
CA ILE A 157 14.54 -2.16 -4.19
C ILE A 157 14.82 -2.24 -2.69
N ASP A 158 14.93 -1.09 -2.05
CA ASP A 158 15.04 -0.96 -0.58
C ASP A 158 14.06 0.04 0.03
N THR A 159 13.28 0.73 -0.80
CA THR A 159 12.34 1.78 -0.36
C THR A 159 10.97 1.53 -0.94
N LEU A 160 9.94 1.52 -0.08
CA LEU A 160 8.57 1.23 -0.46
C LEU A 160 7.65 2.41 -0.12
N LEU A 161 6.95 2.91 -1.13
CA LEU A 161 5.82 3.82 -0.98
C LEU A 161 4.54 2.95 -0.97
N ILE A 162 3.79 2.94 0.12
CA ILE A 162 2.62 2.07 0.30
C ILE A 162 1.34 2.88 0.11
N THR A 163 0.52 2.47 -0.85
CA THR A 163 -0.80 3.06 -1.18
C THR A 163 -1.89 1.99 -1.21
N GLY A 164 -3.16 2.39 -1.30
CA GLY A 164 -4.29 1.48 -1.53
C GLY A 164 -5.24 1.31 -0.33
N VAL A 165 -5.92 0.17 -0.25
CA VAL A 165 -6.99 -0.11 0.72
C VAL A 165 -6.72 -1.40 1.51
N ALA A 166 -7.06 -1.51 2.79
CA ALA A 166 -7.39 -0.43 3.71
C ALA A 166 -6.14 0.04 4.46
N THR A 167 -6.12 1.32 4.84
CA THR A 167 -5.04 2.00 5.57
C THR A 167 -4.65 1.18 6.80
N SER A 168 -5.62 0.91 7.69
CA SER A 168 -5.48 0.21 8.98
C SER A 168 -5.44 -1.31 8.93
N SER A 169 -5.48 -1.90 7.73
CA SER A 169 -5.49 -3.35 7.57
C SER A 169 -4.38 -3.80 6.62
N CYS A 170 -4.68 -4.04 5.35
CA CYS A 170 -3.72 -4.58 4.39
C CYS A 170 -2.50 -3.66 4.17
N CYS A 171 -2.74 -2.35 4.09
CA CYS A 171 -1.66 -1.37 3.89
C CYS A 171 -0.74 -1.32 5.12
N GLU A 172 -1.30 -1.11 6.31
CA GLU A 172 -0.52 -1.08 7.56
C GLU A 172 0.18 -2.40 7.87
N SER A 173 -0.48 -3.55 7.64
CA SER A 173 0.15 -4.87 7.85
C SER A 173 1.35 -5.04 6.92
N THR A 174 1.18 -4.72 5.63
CA THR A 174 2.26 -4.77 4.64
C THR A 174 3.39 -3.80 5.01
N ALA A 175 3.06 -2.58 5.42
CA ALA A 175 4.04 -1.55 5.74
C ALA A 175 4.83 -1.87 7.01
N ARG A 176 4.18 -2.42 8.04
CA ARG A 176 4.85 -2.87 9.28
C ARG A 176 5.81 -4.01 8.99
N ASP A 177 5.36 -5.01 8.25
CA ASP A 177 6.24 -6.13 7.88
C ASP A 177 7.39 -5.63 7.01
N ALA A 178 7.14 -4.80 5.99
CA ALA A 178 8.19 -4.19 5.18
C ALA A 178 9.29 -3.53 6.03
N ALA A 179 8.88 -2.70 7.00
CA ALA A 179 9.81 -2.04 7.91
C ALA A 179 10.64 -3.06 8.73
N MET A 180 10.00 -4.13 9.23
CA MET A 180 10.68 -5.19 9.99
C MET A 180 11.55 -6.09 9.11
N TRP A 181 11.23 -6.22 7.83
CA TRP A 181 12.04 -6.88 6.80
C TRP A 181 13.23 -6.01 6.35
N GLY A 182 13.32 -4.76 6.81
CA GLY A 182 14.44 -3.86 6.57
C GLY A 182 14.24 -2.85 5.43
N TYR A 183 13.03 -2.75 4.86
CA TYR A 183 12.73 -1.75 3.84
C TYR A 183 12.46 -0.36 4.46
N ARG A 184 12.93 0.69 3.80
CA ARG A 184 12.55 2.09 4.08
C ARG A 184 11.10 2.28 3.66
N THR A 185 10.19 2.43 4.61
CA THR A 185 8.76 2.33 4.32
C THR A 185 8.05 3.67 4.55
N ILE A 186 7.22 4.07 3.60
CA ILE A 186 6.47 5.32 3.63
C ILE A 186 5.02 5.04 3.28
N MET A 187 4.07 5.35 4.18
CA MET A 187 2.64 5.32 3.84
C MET A 187 2.24 6.66 3.21
N VAL A 188 1.51 6.59 2.10
CA VAL A 188 1.11 7.79 1.34
C VAL A 188 -0.23 8.28 1.88
N SER A 189 -0.23 9.39 2.62
CA SER A 189 -1.40 9.81 3.40
C SER A 189 -2.64 10.00 2.53
N ASP A 190 -2.49 10.54 1.33
CA ASP A 190 -3.56 10.79 0.36
C ASP A 190 -3.59 9.74 -0.77
N GLY A 191 -2.84 8.66 -0.62
CA GLY A 191 -2.86 7.48 -1.48
C GLY A 191 -3.43 6.24 -0.78
N ASN A 192 -3.81 6.35 0.50
CA ASN A 192 -4.46 5.30 1.26
C ASN A 192 -5.90 5.67 1.62
N ALA A 193 -6.78 4.66 1.68
CA ALA A 193 -8.16 4.83 2.11
C ALA A 193 -8.56 3.75 3.13
N ASP A 194 -9.60 4.02 3.90
CA ASP A 194 -10.12 3.21 4.99
C ASP A 194 -11.62 3.46 5.15
N GLN A 195 -12.24 2.73 6.09
CA GLN A 195 -13.66 2.82 6.40
C GLN A 195 -14.04 4.16 7.06
N THR A 196 -13.13 4.75 7.84
CA THR A 196 -13.38 6.03 8.52
C THR A 196 -12.12 6.90 8.59
N ASP A 197 -12.29 8.21 8.71
CA ASP A 197 -11.18 9.14 8.96
C ASP A 197 -10.42 8.80 10.25
N ALA A 198 -11.11 8.31 11.28
CA ALA A 198 -10.49 7.96 12.56
C ALA A 198 -9.50 6.79 12.40
N LEU A 199 -9.90 5.73 11.70
CA LEU A 199 -9.03 4.58 11.41
C LEU A 199 -7.83 5.01 10.58
N HIS A 200 -8.07 5.74 9.50
CA HIS A 200 -7.03 6.25 8.62
C HIS A 200 -5.99 7.09 9.37
N ASN A 201 -6.42 8.11 10.11
CA ASN A 201 -5.52 9.02 10.83
C ASN A 201 -4.78 8.33 11.98
N HIS A 202 -5.45 7.47 12.73
CA HIS A 202 -4.81 6.74 13.84
C HIS A 202 -3.71 5.83 13.32
N THR A 203 -3.99 5.06 12.26
CA THR A 203 -3.00 4.18 11.64
C THR A 203 -1.81 4.95 11.11
N LEU A 204 -2.03 6.02 10.34
CA LEU A 204 -0.93 6.85 9.82
C LEU A 204 -0.07 7.41 10.96
N GLY A 205 -0.70 7.95 12.00
CA GLY A 205 0.03 8.46 13.17
C GLY A 205 0.83 7.39 13.91
N LYS A 206 0.24 6.21 14.12
CA LYS A 206 0.93 5.10 14.76
C LYS A 206 2.09 4.60 13.92
N PHE A 207 1.90 4.51 12.60
CA PHE A 207 2.93 4.13 11.65
C PHE A 207 4.12 5.09 11.69
N LEU A 208 3.84 6.41 11.64
CA LEU A 208 4.83 7.48 11.66
C LEU A 208 5.77 7.40 12.87
N VAL A 209 5.27 6.98 14.03
CA VAL A 209 6.08 6.91 15.25
C VAL A 209 7.00 5.69 15.29
N THR A 210 6.63 4.58 14.65
CA THR A 210 7.26 3.28 14.93
C THR A 210 7.90 2.62 13.71
N PHE A 211 7.29 2.75 12.54
CA PHE A 211 7.61 1.87 11.40
C PHE A 211 8.13 2.60 10.17
N GLY A 212 7.83 3.88 10.01
CA GLY A 212 8.29 4.61 8.82
C GLY A 212 7.80 6.05 8.77
N ASP A 213 7.74 6.59 7.55
CA ASP A 213 7.23 7.94 7.31
C ASP A 213 5.79 7.94 6.83
N VAL A 214 5.14 9.09 6.98
CA VAL A 214 3.85 9.37 6.35
C VAL A 214 4.01 10.67 5.58
N GLN A 215 3.76 10.62 4.28
CA GLN A 215 3.97 11.75 3.37
C GLN A 215 2.85 11.83 2.34
N SER A 216 2.62 13.03 1.80
CA SER A 216 1.62 13.21 0.74
C SER A 216 2.16 12.75 -0.61
N THR A 217 1.25 12.51 -1.56
CA THR A 217 1.57 12.23 -2.96
C THR A 217 2.43 13.34 -3.56
N ASP A 218 2.08 14.60 -3.29
CA ASP A 218 2.83 15.75 -3.82
C ASP A 218 4.26 15.82 -3.27
N ASP A 219 4.46 15.58 -1.97
CA ASP A 219 5.81 15.53 -1.36
C ASP A 219 6.67 14.43 -1.98
N LEU A 220 6.09 13.26 -2.21
CA LEU A 220 6.79 12.10 -2.76
C LEU A 220 7.13 12.28 -4.24
N ILE A 221 6.22 12.84 -5.04
CA ILE A 221 6.49 13.20 -6.43
C ILE A 221 7.65 14.18 -6.50
N ALA A 222 7.64 15.24 -5.67
CA ALA A 222 8.74 16.20 -5.62
C ALA A 222 10.09 15.55 -5.26
N LYS A 223 10.10 14.58 -4.33
CA LYS A 223 11.29 13.80 -3.97
C LYS A 223 11.79 12.91 -5.11
N LEU A 224 10.89 12.20 -5.79
CA LEU A 224 11.25 11.36 -6.94
C LEU A 224 11.83 12.20 -8.09
N GLU A 225 11.22 13.35 -8.40
CA GLU A 225 11.71 14.25 -9.44
C GLU A 225 13.06 14.89 -9.10
N SER A 226 13.28 15.26 -7.84
CA SER A 226 14.56 15.81 -7.39
C SER A 226 15.67 14.76 -7.38
N GLY A 227 15.38 13.53 -6.96
CA GLY A 227 16.32 12.41 -7.04
C GLY A 227 16.78 12.15 -8.48
N ARG A 228 15.85 12.18 -9.44
CA ARG A 228 16.17 12.04 -10.87
C ARG A 228 17.12 13.12 -11.38
N ARG A 229 16.86 14.40 -11.05
CA ARG A 229 17.72 15.53 -11.49
C ARG A 229 19.15 15.40 -10.96
N SER A 230 19.30 14.96 -9.71
CA SER A 230 20.62 14.76 -9.10
C SER A 230 21.39 13.61 -9.74
N ALA A 231 20.71 12.52 -10.15
CA ALA A 231 21.33 11.42 -10.88
C ALA A 231 21.82 11.84 -12.27
N THR A 232 21.00 12.58 -13.02
CA THR A 232 21.37 13.07 -14.37
C THR A 232 22.46 14.14 -14.37
N ALA A 233 22.67 14.85 -13.26
CA ALA A 233 23.72 15.86 -13.14
C ALA A 233 25.07 15.28 -12.69
N ALA A 234 25.09 14.03 -12.24
CA ALA A 234 26.28 13.31 -11.79
C ALA A 234 26.89 12.40 -12.88
N GLU A 235 26.20 12.24 -14.01
CA GLU A 235 26.67 11.57 -15.25
C GLU A 235 27.31 12.58 -16.21
#